data_AF-A0A177MTJ4-F1
#
_entry.id   AF-A0A177MTJ4-F1
#
_cell.length_a   1.000
_cell.length_b   1.000
_cell.length_c   1.000
_cell.angle_alpha   90.00
_cell.angle_beta   90.00
_cell.angle_gamma   90.00
#
_symmetry.space_group_name_H-M   'P 1'
#
loop_
_entity.id
_entity.type
_entity.pdbx_description
1 polymer ?
#
loop_
_entity_poly.entity_id
_entity_poly.type
_entity_poly.pdbx_seq_one_letter_code
_entity_poly.pdbx_strand_id
1 'polypeptide(L)'
;MTLRQTSLLLPLFLSASAALATTPPKPNASDIAASLLSIKIDGMQDLPISGLKMVKTGAQTVFISNNGRFAFYGGKLMDVWTQQEIKDLPDIDKIANRIDLSRMKLNVDDLGPVTVGHGKESVLVFIDPRCPYCGKVMKDLQTLQDKYTFKLVMVPILGAESQNIVVQLACQLGSADVKTKESVRERLLKQDYAGLPTEQPTQCNKEPLQKTIVTAKLFGLQGVPFLIAPDGRTHSGAPEALADWLANKPNAVSVSAATATEPTKVEKKP
;
A
#
# COMPACT_ATOMS: atom_id res chain seq x y z
N MET A 1 16.98 15.87 93.71
CA MET A 1 16.89 15.69 92.25
C MET A 1 16.48 14.26 91.97
N THR A 2 15.26 14.03 91.48
CA THR A 2 14.89 12.86 90.64
C THR A 2 13.46 13.04 90.16
N LEU A 3 13.27 12.77 88.87
CA LEU A 3 12.21 13.23 87.99
C LEU A 3 10.96 12.33 88.04
N ARG A 4 9.79 12.95 87.87
CA ARG A 4 8.52 12.32 87.49
C ARG A 4 8.61 11.74 86.07
N GLN A 5 7.99 10.59 85.82
CA GLN A 5 7.67 10.12 84.47
C GLN A 5 6.23 9.60 84.43
N THR A 6 5.37 10.38 83.77
CA THR A 6 3.96 10.04 83.45
C THR A 6 3.90 9.48 82.04
N SER A 7 3.46 8.23 81.89
CA SER A 7 3.20 7.60 80.58
C SER A 7 1.85 8.06 80.02
N LEU A 8 1.85 8.68 78.83
CA LEU A 8 0.66 8.90 78.02
C LEU A 8 0.58 7.79 76.95
N LEU A 9 -0.54 7.06 76.92
CA LEU A 9 -0.92 6.13 75.86
C LEU A 9 -1.68 6.89 74.75
N LEU A 10 -1.22 6.77 73.50
CA LEU A 10 -1.83 7.35 72.30
C LEU A 10 -2.40 6.20 71.43
N PRO A 11 -3.68 6.22 71.00
CA PRO A 11 -4.23 5.17 70.15
C PRO A 11 -3.90 5.42 68.68
N LEU A 12 -3.44 4.37 68.00
CA LEU A 12 -3.09 4.36 66.59
C LEU A 12 -4.35 4.08 65.73
N PHE A 13 -4.86 5.09 65.02
CA PHE A 13 -5.93 4.92 64.04
C PHE A 13 -5.35 4.40 62.72
N LEU A 14 -5.70 3.17 62.34
CA LEU A 14 -5.35 2.56 61.05
C LEU A 14 -6.47 2.87 60.04
N SER A 15 -6.24 3.82 59.13
CA SER A 15 -7.14 4.08 57.99
C SER A 15 -6.70 3.26 56.78
N ALA A 16 -7.55 2.34 56.33
CA ALA A 16 -7.37 1.59 55.09
C ALA A 16 -7.98 2.37 53.92
N SER A 17 -7.14 2.99 53.08
CA SER A 17 -7.56 3.56 51.80
C SER A 17 -7.53 2.47 50.72
N ALA A 18 -8.72 2.03 50.29
CA ALA A 18 -8.88 1.27 49.06
C ALA A 18 -8.79 2.22 47.86
N ALA A 19 -7.67 2.19 47.15
CA ALA A 19 -7.52 2.89 45.87
C ALA A 19 -8.21 2.08 44.76
N LEU A 20 -9.31 2.59 44.21
CA LEU A 20 -9.86 2.11 42.95
C LEU A 20 -8.89 2.47 41.82
N ALA A 21 -8.20 1.48 41.27
CA ALA A 21 -7.45 1.63 40.03
C ALA A 21 -8.44 1.74 38.86
N THR A 22 -8.81 2.96 38.49
CA THR A 22 -9.48 3.25 37.22
C THR A 22 -8.46 3.09 36.10
N THR A 23 -8.46 1.93 35.43
CA THR A 23 -7.72 1.77 34.17
C THR A 23 -8.27 2.78 33.14
N PRO A 24 -7.45 3.69 32.60
CA PRO A 24 -7.92 4.64 31.61
C PRO A 24 -8.43 3.88 30.37
N PRO A 25 -9.55 4.32 29.76
CA PRO A 25 -10.07 3.70 28.56
C PRO A 25 -9.01 3.76 27.46
N LYS A 26 -8.73 2.60 26.83
CA LYS A 26 -7.82 2.53 25.69
C LYS A 26 -8.37 3.44 24.58
N PRO A 27 -7.62 4.46 24.12
CA PRO A 27 -8.09 5.34 23.06
C PRO A 27 -8.27 4.53 21.77
N ASN A 28 -9.36 4.80 21.07
CA ASN A 28 -9.71 4.12 19.84
C ASN A 28 -8.78 4.59 18.69
N ALA A 29 -8.62 3.77 17.67
CA ALA A 29 -7.76 4.05 16.51
C ALA A 29 -8.07 5.41 15.84
N SER A 30 -9.35 5.82 15.83
CA SER A 30 -9.82 7.12 15.36
C SER A 30 -9.26 8.30 16.14
N ASP A 31 -9.14 8.15 17.47
CA ASP A 31 -8.76 9.23 18.38
C ASP A 31 -7.26 9.50 18.30
N ILE A 32 -6.47 8.46 18.02
CA ILE A 32 -5.03 8.55 17.80
C ILE A 32 -4.73 9.23 16.47
N ALA A 33 -5.43 8.87 15.39
CA ALA A 33 -5.28 9.53 14.09
C ALA A 33 -5.71 11.01 14.15
N ALA A 34 -6.80 11.32 14.84
CA ALA A 34 -7.26 12.70 15.04
C ALA A 34 -6.28 13.52 15.91
N SER A 35 -5.69 12.88 16.92
CA SER A 35 -4.66 13.51 17.76
C SER A 35 -3.41 13.83 16.95
N LEU A 36 -2.91 12.91 16.12
CA LEU A 36 -1.75 13.16 15.26
C LEU A 36 -1.93 14.36 14.31
N LEU A 37 -3.14 14.58 13.82
CA LEU A 37 -3.47 15.73 12.95
C LEU A 37 -3.61 17.06 13.72
N SER A 38 -3.68 17.02 15.04
CA SER A 38 -3.93 18.18 15.91
C SER A 38 -2.73 18.57 16.78
N ILE A 39 -1.60 17.87 16.64
CA ILE A 39 -0.38 18.13 17.43
C ILE A 39 0.40 19.30 16.83
N LYS A 40 0.75 20.27 17.68
CA LYS A 40 1.77 21.27 17.34
C LYS A 40 3.12 20.55 17.22
N ILE A 41 3.72 20.62 16.04
CA ILE A 41 5.02 20.00 15.75
C ILE A 41 6.13 20.98 16.13
N ASP A 42 6.90 20.65 17.17
CA ASP A 42 8.02 21.49 17.64
C ASP A 42 9.33 21.23 16.86
N GLY A 43 9.45 20.09 16.15
CA GLY A 43 10.60 19.77 15.31
C GLY A 43 10.46 18.44 14.56
N MET A 44 11.19 18.29 13.45
CA MET A 44 11.23 17.07 12.62
C MET A 44 12.68 16.79 12.20
N GLN A 45 13.09 15.52 12.29
CA GLN A 45 14.41 15.06 11.87
C GLN A 45 14.29 13.66 11.26
N ASP A 46 14.94 13.44 10.13
CA ASP A 46 14.95 12.14 9.47
C ASP A 46 15.73 11.11 10.30
N LEU A 47 15.13 9.94 10.48
CA LEU A 47 15.81 8.78 11.05
C LEU A 47 16.48 7.98 9.92
N PRO A 48 17.70 7.47 10.12
CA PRO A 48 18.41 6.68 9.11
C PRO A 48 17.87 5.24 9.02
N ILE A 49 16.59 5.10 8.64
CA ILE A 49 15.84 3.85 8.52
C ILE A 49 15.34 3.72 7.08
N SER A 50 15.78 2.69 6.36
CA SER A 50 15.38 2.42 4.97
C SER A 50 14.13 1.54 4.84
N GLY A 51 13.62 1.02 5.95
CA GLY A 51 12.43 0.18 5.99
C GLY A 51 12.26 -0.50 7.34
N LEU A 52 11.03 -0.95 7.61
CA LEU A 52 10.63 -1.61 8.84
C LEU A 52 9.99 -2.96 8.55
N LYS A 53 10.21 -3.91 9.46
CA LYS A 53 9.53 -5.21 9.49
C LYS A 53 8.71 -5.29 10.77
N MET A 54 7.46 -5.71 10.64
CA MET A 54 6.64 -6.10 11.78
C MET A 54 7.02 -7.52 12.18
N VAL A 55 7.35 -7.71 13.46
CA VAL A 55 7.70 -9.00 14.05
C VAL A 55 6.73 -9.27 15.19
N LYS A 56 6.03 -10.40 15.12
CA LYS A 56 5.17 -10.88 16.21
C LYS A 56 5.91 -11.94 17.02
N THR A 57 6.06 -11.68 18.32
CA THR A 57 6.70 -12.60 19.26
C THR A 57 5.72 -12.88 20.41
N GLY A 58 5.02 -14.01 20.32
CA GLY A 58 3.94 -14.34 21.25
C GLY A 58 2.81 -13.30 21.22
N ALA A 59 2.60 -12.60 22.34
CA ALA A 59 1.59 -11.55 22.47
C ALA A 59 2.11 -10.14 22.12
N GLN A 60 3.39 -9.99 21.79
CA GLN A 60 4.01 -8.69 21.52
C GLN A 60 4.27 -8.49 20.03
N THR A 61 4.13 -7.24 19.60
CA THR A 61 4.48 -6.77 18.26
C THR A 61 5.63 -5.78 18.37
N VAL A 62 6.68 -5.99 17.57
CA VAL A 62 7.87 -5.13 17.50
C VAL A 62 8.08 -4.73 16.04
N PHE A 63 8.43 -3.47 15.80
CA PHE A 63 8.82 -3.01 14.46
C PHE A 63 10.33 -2.81 14.43
N ILE A 64 11.03 -3.53 13.56
CA ILE A 64 12.49 -3.52 13.49
C ILE A 64 12.99 -3.04 12.14
N SER A 65 14.05 -2.25 12.10
CA SER A 65 14.67 -1.82 10.85
C SER A 65 15.21 -3.02 10.07
N ASN A 66 15.29 -2.89 8.74
CA ASN A 66 15.77 -3.97 7.87
C ASN A 66 17.14 -4.55 8.25
N ASN A 67 18.04 -3.73 8.79
CA ASN A 67 19.37 -4.10 9.24
C ASN A 67 19.46 -4.40 10.76
N GLY A 68 18.34 -4.43 11.47
CA GLY A 68 18.29 -4.70 12.92
C GLY A 68 18.80 -3.58 13.83
N ARG A 69 19.26 -2.45 13.28
CA ARG A 69 19.86 -1.34 14.05
C ARG A 69 18.86 -0.62 14.97
N PHE A 70 17.60 -0.51 14.57
CA PHE A 70 16.57 0.22 15.31
C PHE A 70 15.35 -0.68 15.55
N ALA A 71 14.75 -0.58 16.73
CA ALA A 71 13.51 -1.27 17.06
C ALA A 71 12.55 -0.32 17.79
N PHE A 72 11.28 -0.36 17.40
CA PHE A 72 10.18 0.29 18.09
C PHE A 72 9.44 -0.76 18.92
N TYR A 73 9.41 -0.55 20.23
CA TYR A 73 8.83 -1.47 21.21
C TYR A 73 7.70 -0.78 21.97
N GLY A 74 6.56 -1.46 22.13
CA GLY A 74 5.42 -0.94 22.90
C GLY A 74 4.63 0.19 22.22
N GLY A 75 4.85 0.41 20.92
CA GLY A 75 4.12 1.39 20.11
C GLY A 75 2.98 0.77 19.31
N LYS A 76 2.04 1.61 18.89
CA LYS A 76 1.00 1.26 17.90
C LYS A 76 1.47 1.67 16.52
N LEU A 77 1.20 0.86 15.51
CA LEU A 77 1.36 1.25 14.12
C LEU A 77 0.00 1.67 13.58
N MET A 78 -0.07 2.90 13.08
CA MET A 78 -1.27 3.47 12.49
C MET A 78 -1.03 3.67 11.01
N ASP A 79 -1.89 3.10 10.17
CA ASP A 79 -2.01 3.54 8.79
C ASP A 79 -2.83 4.85 8.79
N VAL A 80 -2.17 5.95 8.47
CA VAL A 80 -2.77 7.31 8.49
C VAL A 80 -3.73 7.51 7.31
N TRP A 81 -3.55 6.78 6.20
CA TRP A 81 -4.42 6.88 5.03
C TRP A 81 -5.77 6.24 5.31
N THR A 82 -5.76 5.04 5.91
CA THR A 82 -6.98 4.33 6.31
C THR A 82 -7.46 4.69 7.70
N GLN A 83 -6.65 5.39 8.51
CA GLN A 83 -6.91 5.71 9.93
C GLN A 83 -7.15 4.45 10.78
N GLN A 84 -6.51 3.33 10.42
CA GLN A 84 -6.66 2.07 11.12
C GLN A 84 -5.35 1.66 11.81
N GLU A 85 -5.49 1.01 12.95
CA GLU A 85 -4.37 0.44 13.69
C GLU A 85 -3.98 -0.91 13.09
N ILE A 86 -2.71 -1.10 12.77
CA ILE A 86 -2.13 -2.38 12.33
C ILE A 86 -1.69 -3.13 13.59
N LYS A 87 -2.44 -4.18 13.95
CA LYS A 87 -2.25 -4.90 15.21
C LYS A 87 -1.52 -6.22 15.02
N ASP A 88 -1.85 -6.93 13.93
CA ASP A 88 -1.28 -8.23 13.60
C ASP A 88 -0.76 -8.33 12.16
N LEU A 89 0.07 -9.34 11.89
CA LEU A 89 0.64 -9.58 10.56
C LEU A 89 -0.41 -9.62 9.42
N PRO A 90 -1.59 -10.24 9.57
CA PRO A 90 -2.61 -10.24 8.51
C PRO A 90 -3.22 -8.86 8.25
N ASP A 91 -3.06 -7.90 9.16
CA ASP A 91 -3.54 -6.52 8.96
C ASP A 91 -2.69 -5.80 7.90
N ILE A 92 -1.45 -6.23 7.67
CA ILE A 92 -0.60 -5.70 6.59
C ILE A 92 -1.31 -5.89 5.23
N ASP A 93 -1.81 -7.09 4.96
CA ASP A 93 -2.49 -7.38 3.69
C ASP A 93 -3.91 -6.79 3.60
N LYS A 94 -4.58 -6.67 4.75
CA LYS A 94 -5.95 -6.14 4.83
C LYS A 94 -6.02 -4.62 4.81
N ILE A 95 -4.96 -3.96 5.28
CA ILE A 95 -4.94 -2.51 5.51
C ILE A 95 -3.81 -1.88 4.69
N ALA A 96 -2.55 -2.20 5.00
CA ALA A 96 -1.38 -1.49 4.45
C ALA A 96 -1.12 -1.76 2.96
N ASN A 97 -1.40 -2.97 2.47
CA ASN A 97 -1.22 -3.33 1.06
C ASN A 97 -2.44 -2.96 0.20
N ARG A 98 -3.27 -2.02 0.66
CA ARG A 98 -4.45 -1.55 -0.05
C ARG A 98 -4.38 -0.05 -0.28
N ILE A 99 -4.94 0.38 -1.41
CA ILE A 99 -5.12 1.79 -1.75
C ILE A 99 -6.62 2.02 -1.96
N ASP A 100 -7.23 2.74 -1.03
CA ASP A 100 -8.60 3.20 -1.16
C ASP A 100 -8.64 4.52 -1.94
N LEU A 101 -8.86 4.41 -3.25
CA LEU A 101 -8.92 5.55 -4.16
C LEU A 101 -10.04 6.55 -3.78
N SER A 102 -11.12 6.08 -3.14
CA SER A 102 -12.24 6.95 -2.75
C SER A 102 -11.85 7.94 -1.64
N ARG A 103 -10.95 7.53 -0.75
CA ARG A 103 -10.46 8.36 0.35
C ARG A 103 -9.36 9.32 -0.06
N MET A 104 -8.65 9.02 -1.14
CA MET A 104 -7.57 9.83 -1.68
C MET A 104 -8.06 11.12 -2.35
N LYS A 105 -9.38 11.29 -2.56
CA LYS A 105 -9.95 12.38 -3.37
C LYS A 105 -9.31 12.49 -4.75
N LEU A 106 -8.82 11.37 -5.27
CA LEU A 106 -8.16 11.28 -6.57
C LEU A 106 -9.22 10.88 -7.60
N ASN A 107 -9.45 11.76 -8.57
CA ASN A 107 -10.17 11.36 -9.77
C ASN A 107 -9.22 10.61 -10.70
N VAL A 108 -9.48 9.33 -10.95
CA VAL A 108 -8.62 8.50 -11.82
C VAL A 108 -8.61 9.03 -13.26
N ASP A 109 -9.69 9.64 -13.72
CA ASP A 109 -9.75 10.19 -15.08
C ASP A 109 -8.84 11.42 -15.28
N ASP A 110 -8.50 12.14 -14.20
CA ASP A 110 -7.54 13.23 -14.24
C ASP A 110 -6.10 12.75 -14.53
N LEU A 111 -5.84 11.44 -14.43
CA LEU A 111 -4.54 10.84 -14.76
C LEU A 111 -4.36 10.60 -16.27
N GLY A 112 -5.37 10.90 -17.08
CA GLY A 112 -5.37 10.61 -18.52
C GLY A 112 -5.26 9.11 -18.85
N PRO A 113 -6.06 8.22 -18.22
CA PRO A 113 -5.98 6.79 -18.47
C PRO A 113 -6.49 6.42 -19.86
N VAL A 114 -5.89 5.41 -20.47
CA VAL A 114 -6.54 4.65 -21.55
C VAL A 114 -7.59 3.74 -20.92
N THR A 115 -8.84 3.90 -21.32
CA THR A 115 -9.95 3.09 -20.80
C THR A 115 -10.17 1.86 -21.69
N VAL A 116 -10.27 0.67 -21.08
CA VAL A 116 -10.53 -0.60 -21.76
C VAL A 116 -11.63 -1.37 -21.04
N GLY A 117 -12.62 -1.85 -21.77
CA GLY A 117 -13.79 -2.53 -21.21
C GLY A 117 -14.94 -1.58 -20.85
N HIS A 118 -16.02 -2.17 -20.35
CA HIS A 118 -17.31 -1.50 -20.11
C HIS A 118 -18.03 -2.08 -18.89
N GLY A 119 -17.34 -2.86 -18.07
CA GLY A 119 -17.87 -3.41 -16.83
C GLY A 119 -18.05 -2.35 -15.74
N LYS A 120 -18.88 -2.68 -14.74
CA LYS A 120 -19.24 -1.75 -13.64
C LYS A 120 -18.10 -1.50 -12.65
N GLU A 121 -17.22 -2.49 -12.49
CA GLU A 121 -16.12 -2.46 -11.53
C GLU A 121 -14.88 -1.85 -12.19
N SER A 122 -14.28 -0.84 -11.57
CA SER A 122 -13.10 -0.14 -12.11
C SER A 122 -11.80 -0.73 -11.57
N VAL A 123 -10.82 -0.96 -12.44
CA VAL A 123 -9.48 -1.45 -12.09
C VAL A 123 -8.46 -0.42 -12.58
N LEU A 124 -7.64 0.11 -11.68
CA LEU A 124 -6.57 1.03 -12.03
C LEU A 124 -5.27 0.25 -12.24
N VAL A 125 -4.62 0.45 -13.38
CA VAL A 125 -3.38 -0.24 -13.73
C VAL A 125 -2.35 0.79 -14.19
N PHE A 126 -1.24 0.88 -13.47
CA PHE A 126 -0.08 1.64 -13.93
C PHE A 126 0.83 0.75 -14.78
N ILE A 127 1.19 1.22 -15.96
CA ILE A 127 2.01 0.48 -16.93
C ILE A 127 3.06 1.39 -17.56
N ASP A 128 4.12 0.78 -18.08
CA ASP A 128 5.07 1.44 -18.97
C ASP A 128 4.96 0.80 -20.36
N PRO A 129 4.95 1.57 -21.48
CA PRO A 129 4.88 1.02 -22.83
C PRO A 129 5.95 -0.05 -23.16
N ARG A 130 7.15 0.06 -22.58
CA ARG A 130 8.29 -0.85 -22.85
C ARG A 130 8.37 -2.00 -21.86
N CYS A 131 7.41 -2.13 -20.95
CA CYS A 131 7.38 -3.16 -19.93
C CYS A 131 6.99 -4.52 -20.52
N PRO A 132 7.87 -5.54 -20.47
CA PRO A 132 7.57 -6.86 -21.02
C PRO A 132 6.45 -7.57 -20.25
N TYR A 133 6.40 -7.40 -18.93
CA TYR A 133 5.36 -8.01 -18.08
C TYR A 133 3.98 -7.37 -18.24
N CYS A 134 3.94 -6.11 -18.67
CA CYS A 134 2.71 -5.37 -18.86
C CYS A 134 1.91 -5.97 -20.03
N GLY A 135 2.57 -6.52 -21.05
CA GLY A 135 1.93 -7.22 -22.16
C GLY A 135 1.03 -8.38 -21.73
N LYS A 136 1.42 -9.13 -20.69
CA LYS A 136 0.57 -10.18 -20.10
C LYS A 136 -0.75 -9.59 -19.58
N VAL A 137 -0.68 -8.52 -18.81
CA VAL A 137 -1.87 -7.84 -18.26
C VAL A 137 -2.75 -7.28 -19.38
N MET A 138 -2.15 -6.69 -20.42
CA MET A 138 -2.86 -6.15 -21.60
C MET A 138 -3.60 -7.24 -22.38
N LYS A 139 -3.05 -8.45 -22.44
CA LYS A 139 -3.72 -9.60 -23.05
C LYS A 139 -4.86 -10.10 -22.16
N ASP A 140 -4.60 -10.32 -20.88
CA ASP A 140 -5.55 -10.92 -19.95
C ASP A 140 -6.78 -10.04 -19.75
N LEU A 141 -6.60 -8.71 -19.62
CA LEU A 141 -7.69 -7.77 -19.39
C LEU A 141 -8.72 -7.74 -20.53
N GLN A 142 -8.32 -8.09 -21.76
CA GLN A 142 -9.21 -8.07 -22.91
C GLN A 142 -10.34 -9.10 -22.76
N THR A 143 -10.07 -10.20 -22.06
CA THR A 143 -11.06 -11.26 -21.77
C THR A 143 -12.02 -10.90 -20.63
N LEU A 144 -11.80 -9.78 -19.95
CA LEU A 144 -12.50 -9.38 -18.73
C LEU A 144 -13.30 -8.07 -18.90
N GLN A 145 -13.40 -7.57 -20.14
CA GLN A 145 -13.99 -6.27 -20.49
C GLN A 145 -15.47 -6.13 -20.14
N ASP A 146 -16.22 -7.24 -20.10
CA ASP A 146 -17.65 -7.23 -19.77
C ASP A 146 -17.88 -7.03 -18.26
N LYS A 147 -16.92 -7.47 -17.44
CA LYS A 147 -17.03 -7.41 -15.98
C LYS A 147 -16.31 -6.20 -15.38
N TYR A 148 -15.20 -5.79 -15.97
CA TYR A 148 -14.37 -4.71 -15.46
C TYR A 148 -14.13 -3.61 -16.51
N THR A 149 -13.99 -2.39 -16.03
CA THR A 149 -13.44 -1.26 -16.77
C THR A 149 -12.02 -0.99 -16.28
N PHE A 150 -11.03 -1.20 -17.14
CA PHE A 150 -9.62 -0.99 -16.83
C PHE A 150 -9.22 0.45 -17.19
N LYS A 151 -8.60 1.14 -16.24
CA LYS A 151 -8.01 2.48 -16.37
C LYS A 151 -6.50 2.33 -16.42
N LEU A 152 -5.94 2.38 -17.63
CA LEU A 152 -4.51 2.15 -17.86
C LEU A 152 -3.77 3.48 -17.84
N VAL A 153 -2.98 3.71 -16.80
CA VAL A 153 -2.22 4.93 -16.59
C VAL A 153 -0.76 4.68 -16.95
N MET A 154 -0.22 5.49 -17.86
CA MET A 154 1.13 5.31 -18.38
C MET A 154 2.16 6.04 -17.52
N VAL A 155 3.15 5.32 -17.01
CA VAL A 155 4.29 5.87 -16.24
C VAL A 155 5.60 5.56 -16.98
N PRO A 156 6.47 6.55 -17.24
CA PRO A 156 7.70 6.35 -18.01
C PRO A 156 8.89 6.02 -17.09
N ILE A 157 8.97 4.78 -16.60
CA ILE A 157 10.00 4.36 -15.64
C ILE A 157 11.13 3.53 -16.27
N LEU A 158 11.00 3.11 -17.54
CA LEU A 158 11.98 2.25 -18.24
C LEU A 158 12.92 3.01 -19.19
N GLY A 159 13.15 4.31 -18.93
CA GLY A 159 14.16 5.12 -19.61
C GLY A 159 13.62 6.07 -20.69
N ALA A 160 14.52 6.63 -21.49
CA ALA A 160 14.22 7.73 -22.42
C ALA A 160 13.23 7.34 -23.53
N GLU A 161 13.28 6.11 -24.02
CA GLU A 161 12.33 5.62 -25.03
C GLU A 161 10.90 5.59 -24.47
N SER A 162 10.72 5.03 -23.26
CA SER A 162 9.43 5.06 -22.56
C SER A 162 8.95 6.47 -22.30
N GLN A 163 9.84 7.39 -21.90
CA GLN A 163 9.48 8.80 -21.74
C GLN A 163 8.94 9.40 -23.04
N ASN A 164 9.61 9.17 -24.17
CA ASN A 164 9.12 9.67 -25.45
C ASN A 164 7.74 9.09 -25.78
N ILE A 165 7.58 7.76 -25.73
CA ILE A 165 6.31 7.09 -26.06
C ILE A 165 5.18 7.60 -25.16
N VAL A 166 5.39 7.64 -23.84
CA VAL A 166 4.37 8.09 -22.88
C VAL A 166 3.97 9.53 -23.15
N VAL A 167 4.92 10.44 -23.42
CA VAL A 167 4.59 11.84 -23.73
C VAL A 167 3.79 11.94 -25.03
N GLN A 168 4.18 11.23 -26.09
CA GLN A 168 3.43 11.23 -27.36
C GLN A 168 2.00 10.74 -27.17
N LEU A 169 1.83 9.58 -26.52
CA LEU A 169 0.51 8.97 -26.31
C LEU A 169 -0.35 9.79 -25.34
N ALA A 170 0.22 10.28 -24.23
CA ALA A 170 -0.49 11.15 -23.29
C ALA A 170 -0.99 12.43 -23.99
N CYS A 171 -0.19 12.98 -24.90
CA CYS A 171 -0.59 14.14 -25.68
C CYS A 171 -1.79 13.86 -26.58
N GLN A 172 -1.76 12.72 -27.28
CA GLN A 172 -2.85 12.28 -28.14
C GLN A 172 -4.12 11.99 -27.34
N LEU A 173 -4.01 11.43 -26.12
CA LEU A 173 -5.15 11.21 -25.23
C LEU A 173 -5.82 12.49 -24.74
N GLY A 174 -5.06 13.59 -24.66
CA GLY A 174 -5.59 14.92 -24.34
C GLY A 174 -6.45 15.53 -25.47
N SER A 175 -6.43 14.95 -26.68
CA SER A 175 -7.28 15.40 -27.79
C SER A 175 -8.77 15.15 -27.51
N ALA A 176 -9.66 15.97 -28.06
CA ALA A 176 -11.09 15.71 -28.04
C ALA A 176 -11.52 14.62 -29.04
N ASP A 177 -10.65 14.27 -30.01
CA ASP A 177 -10.95 13.30 -31.05
C ASP A 177 -10.96 11.85 -30.54
N VAL A 178 -12.11 11.19 -30.69
CA VAL A 178 -12.31 9.79 -30.29
C VAL A 178 -11.44 8.85 -31.12
N LYS A 179 -11.24 9.12 -32.42
CA LYS A 179 -10.42 8.24 -33.28
C LYS A 179 -8.96 8.22 -32.83
N THR A 180 -8.44 9.38 -32.44
CA THR A 180 -7.11 9.52 -31.84
C THR A 180 -6.99 8.69 -30.56
N LYS A 181 -7.99 8.75 -29.66
CA LYS A 181 -7.99 7.95 -28.42
C LYS A 181 -8.03 6.44 -28.68
N GLU A 182 -8.83 5.99 -29.64
CA GLU A 182 -8.88 4.57 -30.03
C GLU A 182 -7.57 4.10 -30.66
N SER A 183 -6.91 4.95 -31.48
CA SER A 183 -5.58 4.66 -32.01
C SER A 183 -4.53 4.51 -30.90
N VAL A 184 -4.55 5.38 -29.88
CA VAL A 184 -3.68 5.23 -28.71
C VAL A 184 -3.98 3.92 -27.97
N ARG A 185 -5.25 3.60 -27.75
CA ARG A 185 -5.67 2.36 -27.09
C ARG A 185 -5.17 1.13 -27.86
N GLU A 186 -5.32 1.11 -29.17
CA GLU A 186 -4.88 0.02 -30.02
C GLU A 186 -3.37 -0.18 -29.97
N ARG A 187 -2.60 0.91 -30.11
CA ARG A 187 -1.12 0.90 -29.98
C ARG A 187 -0.68 0.36 -28.64
N LEU A 188 -1.33 0.79 -27.56
CA LEU A 188 -1.01 0.37 -26.21
C LEU A 188 -1.31 -1.11 -25.99
N LEU A 189 -2.47 -1.61 -26.44
CA LEU A 189 -2.87 -3.02 -26.31
C LEU A 189 -2.02 -3.96 -27.17
N LYS A 190 -1.63 -3.53 -28.36
CA LYS A 190 -0.75 -4.30 -29.26
C LYS A 190 0.74 -4.15 -28.91
N GLN A 191 1.08 -3.22 -28.01
CA GLN A 191 2.44 -2.77 -27.73
C GLN A 191 3.22 -2.38 -29.01
N ASP A 192 2.52 -1.75 -29.96
CA ASP A 192 3.08 -1.28 -31.22
C ASP A 192 3.15 0.26 -31.25
N TYR A 193 4.37 0.75 -31.09
CA TYR A 193 4.68 2.19 -31.04
C TYR A 193 5.43 2.66 -32.28
N ALA A 194 5.47 1.85 -33.35
CA ALA A 194 6.13 2.21 -34.58
C ALA A 194 5.51 3.49 -35.20
N GLY A 195 6.38 4.35 -35.72
CA GLY A 195 5.99 5.60 -36.35
C GLY A 195 5.61 6.74 -35.40
N LEU A 196 5.77 6.58 -34.08
CA LEU A 196 5.65 7.72 -33.17
C LEU A 196 6.81 8.72 -33.39
N PRO A 197 6.55 10.04 -33.36
CA PRO A 197 7.60 11.04 -33.47
C PRO A 197 8.63 10.94 -32.34
N THR A 198 9.88 11.26 -32.65
CA THR A 198 10.95 11.45 -31.66
C THR A 198 10.99 12.87 -31.10
N GLU A 199 10.44 13.83 -31.84
CA GLU A 199 10.35 15.22 -31.41
C GLU A 199 9.19 15.41 -30.43
N GLN A 200 9.46 16.16 -29.36
CA GLN A 200 8.46 16.41 -28.32
C GLN A 200 7.30 17.26 -28.86
N PRO A 201 6.03 16.93 -28.51
CA PRO A 201 4.89 17.71 -28.95
C PRO A 201 4.97 19.16 -28.43
N THR A 202 4.79 20.13 -29.31
CA THR A 202 4.89 21.57 -28.98
C THR A 202 3.63 22.13 -28.33
N GLN A 203 2.44 21.64 -28.70
CA GLN A 203 1.15 22.03 -28.13
C GLN A 203 0.49 20.82 -27.47
N CYS A 204 0.68 20.71 -26.16
CA CYS A 204 0.29 19.53 -25.40
C CYS A 204 -0.06 19.87 -23.95
N ASN A 205 -1.24 19.43 -23.47
CA ASN A 205 -1.52 19.52 -22.03
C ASN A 205 -0.79 18.40 -21.29
N LYS A 206 0.21 18.76 -20.47
CA LYS A 206 1.02 17.81 -19.68
C LYS A 206 0.46 17.57 -18.28
N GLU A 207 -0.59 18.27 -17.86
CA GLU A 207 -1.14 18.17 -16.51
C GLU A 207 -1.53 16.74 -16.12
N PRO A 208 -2.24 15.94 -16.96
CA PRO A 208 -2.58 14.56 -16.59
C PRO A 208 -1.35 13.66 -16.38
N LEU A 209 -0.30 13.88 -17.18
CA LEU A 209 0.96 13.15 -17.05
C LEU A 209 1.71 13.55 -15.76
N GLN A 210 1.71 14.83 -15.42
CA GLN A 210 2.30 15.31 -14.16
C GLN A 210 1.57 14.73 -12.95
N LYS A 211 0.22 14.77 -12.96
CA LYS A 211 -0.61 14.14 -11.91
C LYS A 211 -0.29 12.66 -11.79
N THR A 212 -0.19 11.95 -12.91
CA THR A 212 0.20 10.54 -12.96
C THR A 212 1.54 10.27 -12.27
N ILE A 213 2.58 11.03 -12.58
CA ILE A 213 3.93 10.83 -12.00
C ILE A 213 3.90 11.10 -10.49
N VAL A 214 3.20 12.16 -10.07
CA VAL A 214 3.06 12.50 -8.64
C VAL A 214 2.28 11.42 -7.90
N THR A 215 1.15 10.97 -8.45
CA THR A 215 0.34 9.89 -7.88
C THR A 215 1.12 8.58 -7.79
N ALA A 216 1.87 8.20 -8.83
CA ALA A 216 2.70 7.00 -8.82
C ALA A 216 3.77 7.06 -7.72
N LYS A 217 4.40 8.22 -7.54
CA LYS A 217 5.37 8.44 -6.46
C LYS A 217 4.72 8.42 -5.08
N LEU A 218 3.55 9.04 -4.94
CA LEU A 218 2.78 9.05 -3.68
C LEU A 218 2.38 7.64 -3.27
N PHE A 219 1.91 6.81 -4.21
CA PHE A 219 1.54 5.42 -3.99
C PHE A 219 2.76 4.50 -3.81
N GLY A 220 3.99 5.03 -3.90
CA GLY A 220 5.20 4.26 -3.68
C GLY A 220 5.43 3.17 -4.71
N LEU A 221 5.00 3.38 -5.96
CA LEU A 221 5.19 2.39 -7.03
C LEU A 221 6.67 2.03 -7.18
N GLN A 222 6.99 0.76 -6.93
CA GLN A 222 8.34 0.21 -7.08
C GLN A 222 8.62 -0.36 -8.48
N GLY A 223 7.56 -0.57 -9.27
CA GLY A 223 7.66 -1.14 -10.61
C GLY A 223 6.30 -1.21 -11.31
N VAL A 224 6.31 -1.70 -12.55
CA VAL A 224 5.12 -1.93 -13.38
C VAL A 224 5.07 -3.38 -13.89
N PRO A 225 3.86 -3.92 -14.19
CA PRO A 225 2.56 -3.30 -13.97
C PRO A 225 2.24 -3.22 -12.48
N PHE A 226 1.53 -2.17 -12.06
CA PHE A 226 1.02 -2.05 -10.69
C PHE A 226 -0.50 -1.92 -10.75
N LEU A 227 -1.20 -2.86 -10.12
CA LEU A 227 -2.65 -2.98 -10.21
C LEU A 227 -3.29 -2.58 -8.88
N ILE A 228 -4.44 -1.90 -8.97
CA ILE A 228 -5.33 -1.60 -7.85
C ILE A 228 -6.71 -2.15 -8.24
N ALA A 229 -7.15 -3.18 -7.52
CA ALA A 229 -8.46 -3.81 -7.70
C ALA A 229 -9.60 -2.90 -7.19
N PRO A 230 -10.87 -3.19 -7.52
CA PRO A 230 -12.00 -2.37 -7.08
C PRO A 230 -12.15 -2.31 -5.54
N ASP A 231 -11.69 -3.36 -4.84
CA ASP A 231 -11.68 -3.45 -3.38
C ASP A 231 -10.40 -2.89 -2.73
N GLY A 232 -9.60 -2.15 -3.51
CA GLY A 232 -8.38 -1.47 -3.09
C GLY A 232 -7.16 -2.38 -2.96
N ARG A 233 -7.27 -3.70 -3.13
CA ARG A 233 -6.10 -4.59 -3.10
C ARG A 233 -5.10 -4.18 -4.17
N THR A 234 -3.83 -4.09 -3.79
CA THR A 234 -2.74 -3.76 -4.71
C THR A 234 -1.99 -5.01 -5.15
N HIS A 235 -1.39 -4.98 -6.34
CA HIS A 235 -0.50 -6.04 -6.82
C HIS A 235 0.64 -5.44 -7.64
N SER A 236 1.86 -5.68 -7.19
CA SER A 236 3.10 -5.31 -7.88
C SER A 236 3.52 -6.44 -8.82
N GLY A 237 3.57 -6.15 -10.12
CA GLY A 237 3.83 -7.12 -11.17
C GLY A 237 2.54 -7.71 -11.77
N ALA A 238 2.70 -8.52 -12.81
CA ALA A 238 1.57 -9.17 -13.46
C ALA A 238 1.09 -10.36 -12.62
N PRO A 239 -0.20 -10.42 -12.21
CA PRO A 239 -0.74 -11.59 -11.54
C PRO A 239 -0.66 -12.83 -12.44
N GLU A 240 -0.48 -14.01 -11.84
CA GLU A 240 -0.49 -15.29 -12.57
C GLU A 240 -1.82 -15.50 -13.29
N ALA A 241 -2.92 -15.38 -12.55
CA ALA A 241 -4.30 -15.40 -13.07
C ALA A 241 -5.01 -14.09 -12.71
N LEU A 242 -5.05 -13.13 -13.65
CA LEU A 242 -5.67 -11.81 -13.42
C LEU A 242 -7.14 -11.91 -12.98
N ALA A 243 -7.90 -12.82 -13.61
CA ALA A 243 -9.31 -13.01 -13.31
C ALA A 243 -9.55 -13.50 -11.87
N ASP A 244 -8.74 -14.45 -11.40
CA ASP A 244 -8.87 -15.02 -10.06
C ASP A 244 -8.43 -14.02 -8.98
N TRP A 245 -7.34 -13.28 -9.25
CA TRP A 245 -6.91 -12.19 -8.38
C TRP A 245 -7.99 -11.11 -8.26
N LEU A 246 -8.57 -10.65 -9.38
CA LEU A 246 -9.64 -9.65 -9.38
C LEU A 246 -10.93 -10.16 -8.72
N ALA A 247 -11.21 -11.46 -8.79
CA ALA A 247 -12.33 -12.09 -8.09
C ALA A 247 -12.06 -12.35 -6.60
N ASN A 248 -10.86 -12.01 -6.10
CA ASN A 248 -10.41 -12.30 -4.74
C ASN A 248 -10.54 -13.79 -4.37
N LYS A 249 -10.26 -14.68 -5.32
CA LYS A 249 -10.19 -16.11 -5.01
C LYS A 249 -8.89 -16.40 -4.25
N PRO A 250 -8.92 -17.28 -3.24
CA PRO A 250 -7.71 -17.68 -2.54
C PRO A 250 -6.73 -18.33 -3.53
N ASN A 251 -5.50 -17.80 -3.60
CA ASN A 251 -4.44 -18.42 -4.39
C ASN A 251 -4.14 -19.82 -3.84
N ALA A 252 -4.14 -20.85 -4.70
CA ALA A 252 -3.84 -22.24 -4.33
C ALA A 252 -2.38 -22.46 -3.85
N VAL A 253 -1.54 -21.43 -3.87
CA VAL A 253 -0.09 -21.54 -3.67
C VAL A 253 0.35 -21.50 -2.20
N SER A 254 -0.50 -21.11 -1.25
CA SER A 254 -0.10 -20.96 0.16
C SER A 254 -0.30 -22.19 1.07
N VAL A 255 -0.73 -23.35 0.53
CA VAL A 255 -0.98 -24.55 1.35
C VAL A 255 0.16 -25.58 1.28
N SER A 256 1.14 -25.45 0.38
CA SER A 256 2.14 -26.51 0.14
C SER A 256 3.50 -26.35 0.84
N ALA A 257 3.62 -25.50 1.86
CA ALA A 257 4.88 -25.36 2.62
C ALA A 257 4.84 -25.95 4.05
N ALA A 258 3.73 -26.58 4.44
CA ALA A 258 3.55 -27.14 5.77
C ALA A 258 3.27 -28.65 5.74
N THR A 259 4.15 -29.44 5.10
CA THR A 259 4.24 -30.87 5.44
C THR A 259 5.61 -31.44 5.11
N ALA A 260 6.14 -32.19 6.08
CA ALA A 260 7.27 -33.11 6.03
C ALA A 260 8.68 -32.54 6.18
N THR A 261 9.17 -32.51 7.42
CA THR A 261 10.39 -33.27 7.74
C THR A 261 10.41 -33.64 9.24
N GLU A 262 9.93 -34.85 9.52
CA GLU A 262 10.08 -35.54 10.81
C GLU A 262 11.54 -36.04 10.93
N PRO A 263 12.22 -35.92 12.09
CA PRO A 263 13.62 -36.29 12.21
C PRO A 263 13.77 -37.80 12.35
N THR A 264 14.54 -38.40 11.44
CA THR A 264 14.85 -39.83 11.45
C THR A 264 15.76 -40.15 12.64
N LYS A 265 15.25 -41.01 13.52
CA LYS A 265 15.92 -41.60 14.67
C LYS A 265 17.07 -42.50 14.19
N VAL A 266 18.31 -42.12 14.48
CA VAL A 266 19.49 -42.95 14.22
C VAL A 266 19.50 -44.10 15.22
N GLU A 267 19.26 -45.30 14.72
CA GLU A 267 19.37 -46.57 15.43
C GLU A 267 20.83 -46.98 15.57
N LYS A 268 21.23 -47.29 16.81
CA LYS A 268 22.60 -47.64 17.20
C LYS A 268 22.62 -49.13 17.50
N LYS A 269 23.36 -49.95 16.73
CA LYS A 269 23.76 -51.31 17.12
C LYS A 269 24.73 -51.97 16.12
N PRO A 270 25.48 -53.01 16.52
CA PRO A 270 26.13 -53.31 17.81
C PRO A 270 27.61 -52.92 17.82
#